data_AF-A0A855G3M6-F1
#
_entry.id   AF-A0A855G3M6-F1
#
_cell.length_a   1.000
_cell.length_b   1.000
_cell.length_c   1.000
_cell.angle_alpha   90.00
_cell.angle_beta   90.00
_cell.angle_gamma   90.00
#
_symmetry.space_group_name_H-M   'P 1'
#
loop_
_entity.id
_entity.type
_entity.pdbx_description
1 polymer ?
#
loop_
_entity_poly.entity_id
_entity_poly.type
_entity_poly.pdbx_seq_one_letter_code
_entity_poly.pdbx_strand_id
1 'polypeptide(L)'
;MPDGRTINSLYYGSGHLHQINIDGHIISDIERDRLHREVSRTQGRLNTQFKYDRNSRLQHKQIRRNQNPILPDILIERSYQYDNLDRLISKKHSRHGQTDYYYDRTGRIEGCRNQRYWETLQYDAAANLLDHRLPIELDPSNQNVIRCNQLLHFRGHRYRYDEHGRTQTKQTIGATQHYHYDAEHRLSTPSTA
;
A
#
# COMPACT_ATOMS: atom_id res chain seq x y z
N MET A 1 14.50 18.91 16.87
CA MET A 1 13.03 18.94 16.77
C MET A 1 12.49 20.14 17.53
N PRO A 2 11.21 20.54 17.42
CA PRO A 2 10.65 21.69 18.15
C PRO A 2 10.83 21.62 19.67
N ASP A 3 11.12 20.43 20.20
CA ASP A 3 11.40 20.12 21.60
C ASP A 3 12.90 19.97 21.94
N GLY A 4 13.81 20.32 21.02
CA GLY A 4 15.26 20.25 21.23
C GLY A 4 15.90 18.86 21.06
N ARG A 5 15.12 17.79 20.87
CA ARG A 5 15.66 16.44 20.66
C ARG A 5 16.32 16.28 19.30
N THR A 6 17.33 15.42 19.25
CA THR A 6 18.12 15.14 18.05
C THR A 6 17.89 13.72 17.55
N ILE A 7 17.51 13.61 16.28
CA ILE A 7 17.45 12.32 15.57
C ILE A 7 18.78 12.11 14.88
N ASN A 8 19.43 10.98 15.14
CA ASN A 8 20.62 10.56 14.42
C ASN A 8 20.32 9.36 13.55
N SER A 9 20.92 9.35 12.35
CA SER A 9 20.90 8.21 11.43
C SER A 9 22.33 7.75 11.21
N LEU A 10 22.62 6.51 11.59
CA LEU A 10 23.93 5.88 11.40
C LEU A 10 23.89 4.99 10.17
N TYR A 11 24.97 5.03 9.39
CA TYR A 11 25.08 4.29 8.14
C TYR A 11 26.28 3.36 8.20
N TYR A 12 26.19 2.21 7.54
CA TYR A 12 27.35 1.39 7.22
C TYR A 12 28.32 2.17 6.32
N GLY A 13 29.59 1.77 6.26
CA GLY A 13 30.56 2.36 5.33
C GLY A 13 30.15 2.28 3.85
N SER A 14 29.21 1.39 3.51
CA SER A 14 28.56 1.29 2.19
C SER A 14 27.42 2.29 1.95
N GLY A 15 27.11 3.16 2.92
CA GLY A 15 26.05 4.18 2.81
C GLY A 15 24.63 3.67 3.13
N HIS A 16 24.47 2.43 3.59
CA HIS A 16 23.17 1.89 3.97
C HIS A 16 22.81 2.22 5.43
N LEU A 17 21.57 2.66 5.67
CA LEU A 17 21.09 2.99 7.01
C LEU A 17 21.15 1.77 7.94
N HIS A 18 21.99 1.85 8.96
CA HIS A 18 22.15 0.83 9.99
C HIS A 18 21.23 1.07 11.18
N GLN A 19 21.13 2.32 11.65
CA GLN A 19 20.44 2.62 12.89
C GLN A 19 19.82 4.02 12.89
N ILE A 20 18.67 4.15 13.55
CA ILE A 20 18.07 5.43 13.91
C ILE A 20 18.01 5.49 15.45
N ASN A 21 18.52 6.58 16.02
CA ASN A 21 18.41 6.85 17.45
C ASN A 21 17.93 8.28 17.73
N ILE A 22 17.34 8.48 18.91
CA ILE A 22 16.93 9.77 19.44
C ILE A 22 17.73 10.01 20.71
N ASP A 23 18.55 11.05 20.74
CA ASP A 23 19.41 11.37 21.88
C ASP A 23 20.21 10.15 22.38
N GLY A 24 20.75 9.36 21.43
CA GLY A 24 21.51 8.14 21.70
C GLY A 24 20.66 6.89 22.00
N HIS A 25 19.33 7.01 22.18
CA HIS A 25 18.44 5.88 22.40
C HIS A 25 18.01 5.25 21.07
N ILE A 26 18.34 3.98 20.88
CA ILE A 26 18.03 3.24 19.64
C ILE A 26 16.52 3.13 19.48
N ILE A 27 16.02 3.63 18.35
CA ILE A 27 14.62 3.50 17.95
C ILE A 27 14.46 2.35 16.97
N SER A 28 15.41 2.24 16.04
CA SER A 28 15.40 1.22 15.00
C SER A 28 16.82 0.81 14.66
N ASP A 29 17.03 -0.50 14.59
CA ASP A 29 18.26 -1.12 14.11
C ASP A 29 17.93 -2.01 12.90
N ILE A 30 18.80 -2.06 11.90
CA ILE A 30 18.55 -2.69 10.61
C ILE A 30 19.73 -3.58 10.18
N GLU A 31 19.44 -4.86 10.10
CA GLU A 31 20.36 -5.90 9.65
C GLU A 31 20.12 -6.24 8.18
N ARG A 32 21.20 -6.51 7.44
CA ARG A 32 21.17 -6.79 6.01
C ARG A 32 21.95 -8.04 5.64
N ASP A 33 21.56 -8.67 4.55
CA ASP A 33 22.35 -9.73 3.94
C ASP A 33 23.51 -9.17 3.08
N ARG A 34 24.25 -10.07 2.44
CA ARG A 34 25.39 -9.75 1.56
C ARG A 34 24.99 -8.98 0.29
N LEU A 35 23.72 -8.98 -0.08
CA LEU A 35 23.17 -8.20 -1.19
C LEU A 35 22.60 -6.86 -0.70
N HIS A 36 22.88 -6.48 0.54
CA HIS A 36 22.40 -5.27 1.20
C HIS A 36 20.88 -5.17 1.31
N ARG A 37 20.18 -6.30 1.28
CA ARG A 37 18.73 -6.36 1.50
C ARG A 37 18.45 -6.51 2.98
N GLU A 38 17.49 -5.76 3.50
CA GLU A 38 17.11 -5.79 4.90
C GLU A 38 16.54 -7.16 5.29
N VAL A 39 17.17 -7.85 6.24
CA VAL A 39 16.71 -9.17 6.73
C VAL A 39 16.10 -9.10 8.13
N SER A 40 16.44 -8.07 8.90
CA SER A 40 15.78 -7.80 10.18
C SER A 40 15.75 -6.32 10.50
N ARG A 41 14.70 -5.91 11.22
CA ARG A 41 14.56 -4.57 11.78
C ARG A 41 13.98 -4.61 13.18
N THR A 42 14.58 -3.89 14.11
CA THR A 42 13.95 -3.54 15.38
C THR A 42 13.19 -2.23 15.26
N GLN A 43 12.04 -2.09 15.91
CA GLN A 43 11.32 -0.82 16.08
C GLN A 43 10.69 -0.82 17.47
N GLY A 44 11.35 -0.16 18.42
CA GLY A 44 11.03 -0.30 19.84
C GLY A 44 11.04 -1.77 20.27
N ARG A 45 9.90 -2.29 20.75
CA ARG A 45 9.78 -3.69 21.20
C ARG A 45 9.48 -4.69 20.08
N LEU A 46 9.31 -4.22 18.85
CA LEU A 46 9.02 -5.07 17.70
C LEU A 46 10.31 -5.48 17.01
N ASN A 47 10.35 -6.74 16.57
CA ASN A 47 11.32 -7.21 15.60
C ASN A 47 10.57 -7.69 14.35
N THR A 48 11.00 -7.20 13.20
CA THR A 48 10.51 -7.64 11.90
C THR A 48 11.60 -8.43 11.20
N GLN A 49 11.28 -9.61 10.67
CA GLN A 49 12.16 -10.41 9.84
C GLN A 49 11.65 -10.45 8.40
N PHE A 50 12.56 -10.44 7.46
CA PHE A 50 12.30 -10.50 6.03
C PHE A 50 13.10 -11.64 5.43
N LYS A 51 12.46 -12.45 4.58
CA LYS A 51 13.14 -13.48 3.79
C LYS A 51 12.82 -13.28 2.33
N TYR A 52 13.84 -13.43 1.51
CA TYR A 52 13.75 -13.26 0.07
C TYR A 52 13.98 -14.58 -0.64
N ASP A 53 13.37 -14.74 -1.80
CA ASP A 53 13.70 -15.82 -2.72
C ASP A 53 15.01 -15.53 -3.47
N ARG A 54 15.37 -16.45 -4.38
CA ARG A 54 16.59 -16.34 -5.20
C ARG A 54 16.58 -15.14 -6.15
N ASN A 55 15.40 -14.62 -6.49
CA ASN A 55 15.21 -13.47 -7.38
C ASN A 55 15.13 -12.15 -6.60
N SER A 56 15.46 -12.16 -5.30
CA SER A 56 15.35 -10.98 -4.43
C SER A 56 13.93 -10.47 -4.19
N ARG A 57 12.91 -11.31 -4.38
CA ARG A 57 11.52 -10.98 -4.08
C ARG A 57 11.19 -11.39 -2.64
N LEU A 58 10.41 -10.57 -1.95
CA LEU A 58 10.04 -10.82 -0.55
C LEU A 58 9.15 -12.07 -0.47
N GLN A 59 9.66 -13.18 0.04
CA GLN A 59 8.92 -14.43 0.19
C GLN A 59 8.18 -14.51 1.52
N HIS A 60 8.75 -13.93 2.58
CA HIS A 60 8.20 -14.02 3.93
C HIS A 60 8.50 -12.76 4.75
N LYS A 61 7.50 -12.30 5.50
CA LYS A 61 7.63 -11.20 6.46
C LYS A 61 6.96 -11.59 7.78
N GLN A 62 7.69 -11.43 8.86
CA GLN A 62 7.21 -11.79 10.20
C GLN A 62 7.48 -10.68 11.19
N ILE A 63 6.47 -10.33 12.00
CA ILE A 63 6.57 -9.31 13.04
C ILE A 63 6.33 -9.99 14.37
N ARG A 64 7.28 -9.83 15.28
CA ARG A 64 7.27 -10.44 16.61
C ARG A 64 7.46 -9.36 17.68
N ARG A 65 6.96 -9.60 18.90
CA ARG A 65 7.36 -8.81 20.07
C ARG A 65 8.54 -9.46 20.76
N ASN A 66 9.59 -8.69 21.00
CA ASN A 66 10.72 -9.08 21.84
C ASN A 66 10.31 -8.91 23.32
N GLN A 67 9.48 -9.83 23.82
CA GLN A 67 9.02 -9.83 25.21
C GLN A 67 9.41 -11.11 25.96
N ASN A 68 9.61 -12.24 25.26
CA ASN A 68 10.02 -13.49 25.88
C ASN A 68 10.99 -14.29 24.98
N PRO A 69 12.16 -14.71 25.50
CA PRO A 69 13.13 -15.51 24.74
C PRO A 69 12.70 -16.98 24.55
N ILE A 70 11.75 -17.47 25.35
CA ILE A 70 11.30 -18.88 25.32
C ILE A 70 10.21 -19.10 24.25
N LEU A 71 9.27 -18.16 24.11
CA LEU A 71 8.21 -18.20 23.09
C LEU A 71 8.04 -16.81 22.47
N PRO A 72 8.46 -16.62 21.20
CA PRO A 72 8.26 -15.36 20.52
C PRO A 72 6.77 -15.16 20.20
N ASP A 73 6.21 -14.03 20.65
CA ASP A 73 4.85 -13.61 20.32
C ASP A 73 4.81 -13.10 18.86
N ILE A 74 4.46 -14.00 17.94
CA ILE A 74 4.31 -13.69 16.51
C ILE A 74 2.99 -12.93 16.32
N LEU A 75 3.08 -11.62 16.12
CA LEU A 75 1.91 -10.76 15.93
C LEU A 75 1.29 -10.91 14.54
N ILE A 76 2.15 -10.94 13.53
CA ILE A 76 1.77 -10.93 12.11
C ILE A 76 2.79 -11.76 11.34
N GLU A 77 2.27 -12.62 10.47
CA GLU A 77 3.06 -13.37 9.50
C GLU A 77 2.43 -13.21 8.12
N ARG A 78 3.27 -13.01 7.12
CA ARG A 78 2.88 -12.90 5.72
C ARG A 78 3.82 -13.74 4.84
N SER A 79 3.25 -14.55 3.97
CA SER A 79 4.00 -15.23 2.90
C SER A 79 3.47 -14.80 1.53
N TYR A 80 4.36 -14.76 0.56
CA TYR A 80 4.11 -14.26 -0.78
C TYR A 80 4.58 -15.29 -1.80
N GLN A 81 3.82 -15.45 -2.87
CA GLN A 81 4.16 -16.30 -4.00
C GLN A 81 4.08 -15.49 -5.28
N TYR A 82 4.99 -15.78 -6.19
CA TYR A 82 5.15 -15.06 -7.43
C TYR A 82 5.16 -16.05 -8.60
N ASP A 83 4.67 -15.62 -9.75
CA ASP A 83 4.86 -16.36 -11.00
C ASP A 83 6.24 -16.10 -11.62
N ASN A 84 6.47 -16.66 -12.81
CA ASN A 84 7.72 -16.52 -13.56
C ASN A 84 7.89 -15.14 -14.21
N LEU A 85 6.87 -14.27 -14.16
CA LEU A 85 6.90 -12.89 -14.64
C LEU A 85 7.07 -11.89 -13.48
N ASP A 86 7.48 -12.38 -12.30
CA ASP A 86 7.67 -11.60 -11.07
C ASP A 86 6.39 -10.94 -10.53
N ARG A 87 5.22 -11.44 -10.92
CA ARG A 87 3.93 -10.92 -10.45
C ARG A 87 3.48 -11.69 -9.20
N LEU A 88 2.91 -10.97 -8.23
CA LEU A 88 2.41 -11.55 -6.97
C LEU A 88 1.12 -12.32 -7.22
N ILE A 89 1.15 -13.65 -7.17
CA ILE A 89 -0.04 -14.49 -7.40
C ILE A 89 -0.75 -14.90 -6.12
N SER A 90 -0.06 -14.89 -4.97
CA SER A 90 -0.69 -15.22 -3.70
C SER A 90 -0.04 -14.50 -2.53
N LYS A 91 -0.86 -14.05 -1.59
CA LYS A 91 -0.48 -13.46 -0.31
C LYS A 91 -1.26 -14.14 0.80
N LYS A 92 -0.57 -14.86 1.67
CA LYS A 92 -1.16 -15.43 2.89
C LYS A 92 -0.81 -14.57 4.08
N HIS A 93 -1.82 -14.17 4.87
CA HIS A 93 -1.68 -13.33 6.05
C HIS A 93 -2.27 -14.04 7.26
N SER A 94 -1.52 -14.10 8.37
CA SER A 94 -1.94 -14.82 9.58
C SER A 94 -3.31 -14.43 10.15
N ARG A 95 -3.75 -13.18 9.99
CA ARG A 95 -5.06 -12.67 10.47
C ARG A 95 -6.13 -12.53 9.39
N HIS A 96 -5.74 -12.41 8.13
CA HIS A 96 -6.67 -12.11 7.02
C HIS A 96 -6.82 -13.26 6.02
N GLY A 97 -6.17 -14.39 6.27
CA GLY A 97 -6.20 -15.53 5.36
C GLY A 97 -5.40 -15.28 4.09
N GLN A 98 -5.72 -16.06 3.06
CA GLN A 98 -5.05 -16.00 1.76
C GLN A 98 -5.82 -15.12 0.78
N THR A 99 -5.09 -14.35 -0.01
CA THR A 99 -5.60 -13.60 -1.16
C THR A 99 -4.78 -13.97 -2.38
N ASP A 100 -5.45 -14.45 -3.42
CA ASP A 100 -4.85 -14.82 -4.70
C ASP A 100 -5.17 -13.73 -5.72
N TYR A 101 -4.22 -13.49 -6.64
CA TYR A 101 -4.30 -12.43 -7.64
C TYR A 101 -4.22 -13.03 -9.04
N TYR A 102 -5.01 -12.48 -9.94
CA TYR A 102 -5.13 -12.91 -11.33
C TYR A 102 -4.76 -11.74 -12.22
N TYR A 103 -4.10 -12.05 -13.32
CA TYR A 103 -3.56 -11.05 -14.22
C TYR A 103 -4.00 -11.31 -15.65
N ASP A 104 -4.36 -10.24 -16.35
CA ASP A 104 -4.62 -10.30 -17.78
C ASP A 104 -3.32 -10.52 -18.58
N ARG A 105 -3.47 -10.65 -19.90
CA ARG A 105 -2.35 -10.85 -20.84
C ARG A 105 -1.38 -9.67 -20.89
N THR A 106 -1.81 -8.48 -20.45
CA THR A 106 -0.98 -7.27 -20.41
C THR A 106 -0.26 -7.11 -19.07
N GLY A 107 -0.52 -8.00 -18.11
CA GLY A 107 0.09 -7.97 -16.78
C GLY A 107 -0.63 -7.11 -15.76
N ARG A 108 -1.85 -6.64 -16.05
CA ARG A 108 -2.69 -5.90 -15.09
C ARG A 108 -3.48 -6.86 -14.24
N ILE A 109 -3.82 -6.48 -13.00
CA ILE A 109 -4.64 -7.32 -12.13
C ILE A 109 -6.07 -7.33 -12.69
N GLU A 110 -6.54 -8.46 -13.17
CA GLU A 110 -7.93 -8.64 -13.63
C GLU A 110 -8.86 -9.15 -12.54
N GLY A 111 -8.29 -9.59 -11.41
CA GLY A 111 -9.09 -9.94 -10.25
C GLY A 111 -8.27 -10.36 -9.04
N CYS A 112 -8.97 -10.45 -7.91
CA CYS A 112 -8.43 -11.02 -6.69
C CYS A 112 -9.49 -11.83 -5.94
N ARG A 113 -9.04 -12.88 -5.25
CA ARG A 113 -9.88 -13.81 -4.51
C ARG A 113 -9.37 -13.98 -3.11
N ASN A 114 -10.28 -13.98 -2.14
CA ASN A 114 -10.02 -14.62 -0.86
C ASN A 114 -11.21 -15.52 -0.48
N GLN A 115 -11.21 -16.03 0.75
CA GLN A 115 -12.29 -16.88 1.25
C GLN A 115 -13.64 -16.15 1.41
N ARG A 116 -13.65 -14.82 1.46
CA ARG A 116 -14.84 -13.99 1.74
C ARG A 116 -15.38 -13.27 0.51
N TYR A 117 -14.56 -12.97 -0.49
CA TYR A 117 -14.97 -12.25 -1.68
C TYR A 117 -14.12 -12.61 -2.90
N TRP A 118 -14.72 -12.36 -4.06
CA TRP A 118 -14.11 -12.39 -5.38
C TRP A 118 -14.38 -11.03 -6.03
N GLU A 119 -13.32 -10.38 -6.51
CA GLU A 119 -13.39 -9.08 -7.17
C GLU A 119 -12.74 -9.20 -8.54
N THR A 120 -13.44 -8.76 -9.58
CA THR A 120 -12.92 -8.62 -10.95
C THR A 120 -12.69 -7.16 -11.26
N LEU A 121 -11.65 -6.87 -12.04
CA LEU A 121 -11.23 -5.55 -12.44
C LEU A 121 -11.16 -5.53 -13.97
N GLN A 122 -11.84 -4.56 -14.58
CA GLN A 122 -11.81 -4.35 -16.03
C GLN A 122 -11.17 -3.02 -16.34
N TYR A 123 -10.55 -2.90 -17.50
CA TYR A 123 -9.88 -1.67 -17.91
C TYR A 123 -10.28 -1.29 -19.32
N ASP A 124 -10.39 0.01 -19.59
CA ASP A 124 -10.45 0.50 -20.96
C ASP A 124 -9.06 0.50 -21.63
N ALA A 125 -9.03 0.86 -22.92
CA ALA A 125 -7.79 0.94 -23.69
C ALA A 125 -6.80 1.99 -23.14
N ALA A 126 -7.28 2.99 -22.40
CA ALA A 126 -6.47 4.03 -21.75
C ALA A 126 -6.01 3.63 -20.33
N ALA A 127 -6.25 2.37 -19.93
CA ALA A 127 -5.91 1.81 -18.62
C ALA A 127 -6.69 2.39 -17.43
N ASN A 128 -7.85 3.01 -17.68
CA ASN A 128 -8.77 3.39 -16.62
C ASN A 128 -9.49 2.15 -16.09
N LEU A 129 -9.60 2.02 -14.76
CA LEU A 129 -10.42 0.99 -14.14
C LEU A 129 -11.92 1.26 -14.42
N LEU A 130 -12.58 0.27 -15.00
CA LEU A 130 -14.02 0.22 -15.24
C LEU A 130 -14.71 -0.41 -14.03
N ASP A 131 -15.88 0.13 -13.64
CA ASP A 131 -16.68 -0.45 -12.57
C ASP A 131 -17.53 -1.60 -13.09
N HIS A 132 -17.64 -2.64 -12.28
CA HIS A 132 -18.61 -3.70 -12.50
C HIS A 132 -19.96 -3.29 -11.90
N ARG A 133 -20.81 -2.68 -12.72
CA ARG A 133 -22.26 -2.86 -12.61
C ARG A 133 -22.87 -3.00 -14.00
N LEU A 134 -23.02 -4.27 -14.37
CA LEU A 134 -23.73 -4.77 -15.55
C LEU A 134 -23.12 -4.40 -16.91
N PRO A 135 -23.29 -5.25 -17.95
CA PRO A 135 -23.08 -4.84 -19.33
C PRO A 135 -23.80 -3.53 -19.61
N ILE A 136 -23.20 -2.63 -20.40
CA ILE A 136 -23.76 -1.31 -20.77
C ILE A 136 -25.20 -1.43 -21.33
N GLU A 137 -25.54 -2.57 -21.93
CA GLU A 137 -26.88 -2.88 -22.45
C GLU A 137 -27.96 -3.00 -21.36
N LEU A 138 -27.58 -3.26 -20.10
CA LEU A 138 -28.48 -3.52 -18.97
C LEU A 138 -28.58 -2.36 -17.97
N ASP A 139 -27.65 -1.39 -18.01
CA ASP A 139 -27.72 -0.19 -17.17
C ASP A 139 -27.14 1.05 -17.89
N PRO A 140 -27.98 1.86 -18.54
CA PRO A 140 -27.59 3.13 -19.15
C PRO A 140 -27.04 4.16 -18.15
N SER A 141 -27.21 3.93 -16.85
CA SER A 141 -26.70 4.79 -15.77
C SER A 141 -25.30 4.39 -15.28
N ASN A 142 -24.68 3.35 -15.86
CA ASN A 142 -23.29 2.98 -15.62
C ASN A 142 -22.33 4.07 -16.16
N GLN A 143 -22.26 5.17 -15.41
CA GLN A 143 -21.35 6.27 -15.62
C GLN A 143 -19.96 5.77 -15.26
N ASN A 144 -19.11 5.54 -16.28
CA ASN A 144 -17.70 5.19 -16.10
C ASN A 144 -17.11 5.91 -14.89
N VAL A 145 -16.75 5.11 -13.89
CA VAL A 145 -16.20 5.56 -12.60
C VAL A 145 -14.93 6.36 -12.81
N ILE A 146 -14.22 6.15 -13.92
CA ILE A 146 -13.07 6.93 -14.33
C ILE A 146 -13.28 7.44 -15.76
N ARG A 147 -13.12 8.74 -15.98
CA ARG A 147 -13.09 9.36 -17.33
C ARG A 147 -11.81 10.19 -17.43
N CYS A 148 -11.03 10.00 -18.50
CA CYS A 148 -9.78 10.73 -18.71
C CYS A 148 -8.82 10.64 -17.50
N ASN A 149 -8.62 9.46 -16.90
CA ASN A 149 -7.84 9.25 -15.67
C ASN A 149 -8.35 9.97 -14.41
N GLN A 150 -9.60 10.43 -14.39
CA GLN A 150 -10.23 11.09 -13.24
C GLN A 150 -11.36 10.24 -12.67
N LEU A 151 -11.28 9.88 -11.38
CA LEU A 151 -12.29 9.08 -10.67
C LEU A 151 -13.54 9.92 -10.40
N LEU A 152 -14.59 9.79 -11.20
CA LEU A 152 -15.81 10.59 -11.08
C LEU A 152 -16.79 10.06 -10.02
N HIS A 153 -16.92 8.74 -9.88
CA HIS A 153 -17.86 8.13 -8.93
C HIS A 153 -17.31 6.83 -8.35
N PHE A 154 -17.27 6.64 -7.03
CA PHE A 154 -16.83 5.36 -6.45
C PHE A 154 -17.50 5.10 -5.11
N ARG A 155 -18.17 3.96 -4.98
CA ARG A 155 -18.83 3.51 -3.73
C ARG A 155 -19.73 4.58 -3.10
N GLY A 156 -20.52 5.29 -3.93
CA GLY A 156 -21.40 6.36 -3.46
C GLY A 156 -20.71 7.70 -3.20
N HIS A 157 -19.41 7.81 -3.47
CA HIS A 157 -18.70 9.08 -3.50
C HIS A 157 -18.66 9.64 -4.91
N ARG A 158 -18.81 10.96 -5.07
CA ARG A 158 -18.64 11.65 -6.34
C ARG A 158 -17.51 12.66 -6.23
N TYR A 159 -16.62 12.70 -7.21
CA TYR A 159 -15.50 13.63 -7.20
C TYR A 159 -15.61 14.62 -8.37
N ARG A 160 -15.08 15.83 -8.16
CA ARG A 160 -14.83 16.80 -9.22
C ARG A 160 -13.38 17.25 -9.15
N TYR A 161 -12.84 17.63 -10.30
CA TYR A 161 -11.45 18.01 -10.46
C TYR A 161 -11.35 19.43 -10.99
N ASP A 162 -10.28 20.13 -10.63
CA ASP A 162 -9.95 21.43 -11.23
C ASP A 162 -9.32 21.27 -12.62
N GLU A 163 -9.01 22.39 -13.28
CA GLU A 163 -8.38 22.42 -14.61
C GLU A 163 -7.01 21.73 -14.67
N HIS A 164 -6.35 21.55 -13.52
CA HIS A 164 -5.07 20.86 -13.37
C HIS A 164 -5.23 19.37 -13.03
N GLY A 165 -6.47 18.87 -12.96
CA GLY A 165 -6.77 17.46 -12.64
C GLY A 165 -6.62 17.10 -11.16
N ARG A 166 -6.58 18.07 -10.24
CA ARG A 166 -6.55 17.84 -8.79
C ARG A 166 -7.98 17.77 -8.24
N THR A 167 -8.22 16.95 -7.24
CA THR A 167 -9.56 16.78 -6.64
C THR A 167 -10.03 18.10 -6.04
N GLN A 168 -11.02 18.76 -6.63
CA GLN A 168 -11.60 19.99 -6.11
C GLN A 168 -12.69 19.69 -5.07
N THR A 169 -13.55 18.70 -5.32
CA THR A 169 -14.60 18.29 -4.38
C THR A 169 -14.74 16.78 -4.27
N LYS A 170 -15.15 16.31 -3.10
CA LYS A 170 -15.61 14.94 -2.84
C LYS A 170 -16.94 14.99 -2.11
N GLN A 171 -17.99 14.58 -2.81
CA GLN A 171 -19.33 14.44 -2.27
C GLN A 171 -19.52 13.01 -1.75
N THR A 172 -20.07 12.89 -0.55
CA THR A 172 -20.49 11.64 0.07
C THR A 172 -22.00 11.69 0.35
N ILE A 173 -22.58 10.61 0.88
CA ILE A 173 -24.02 10.55 1.19
C ILE A 173 -24.44 11.64 2.20
N GLY A 174 -23.53 12.10 3.07
CA GLY A 174 -23.86 13.03 4.16
C GLY A 174 -23.04 14.31 4.24
N ALA A 175 -22.07 14.53 3.34
CA ALA A 175 -21.20 15.70 3.40
C ALA A 175 -20.51 15.96 2.06
N THR A 176 -20.17 17.22 1.80
CA THR A 176 -19.28 17.60 0.68
C THR A 176 -17.98 18.19 1.22
N GLN A 177 -16.88 17.57 0.82
CA GLN A 177 -15.53 18.05 1.14
C GLN A 177 -15.01 18.89 -0.03
N HIS A 178 -14.47 20.06 0.27
CA HIS A 178 -13.78 20.94 -0.66
C HIS A 178 -12.28 20.92 -0.36
N TYR A 179 -11.47 20.80 -1.39
CA TYR A 179 -10.01 20.77 -1.27
C TYR A 179 -9.42 21.99 -1.98
N HIS A 180 -8.57 22.71 -1.25
CA HIS A 180 -7.82 23.84 -1.79
C HIS A 180 -6.35 23.50 -1.86
N TYR A 181 -5.69 23.94 -2.92
CA TYR A 181 -4.28 23.70 -3.17
C TYR A 181 -3.52 25.02 -3.25
N ASP A 182 -2.28 25.02 -2.78
CA ASP A 182 -1.35 26.13 -3.02
C ASP A 182 -0.79 26.10 -4.46
N ALA A 183 0.05 27.08 -4.78
CA ALA A 183 0.68 27.22 -6.09
C ALA A 183 1.62 26.03 -6.41
N GLU A 184 2.12 25.34 -5.39
CA GLU A 184 2.96 24.14 -5.52
C GLU A 184 2.15 22.83 -5.59
N HIS A 185 0.84 22.91 -5.80
CA HIS A 185 -0.07 21.76 -5.89
C HIS A 185 -0.16 20.92 -4.60
N ARG A 186 0.13 21.50 -3.44
CA ARG A 186 -0.02 20.85 -2.13
C ARG A 186 -1.36 21.21 -1.53
N LEU A 187 -1.98 20.25 -0.84
CA LEU A 187 -3.25 20.48 -0.16
C LEU A 187 -3.03 21.46 1.00
N SER A 188 -3.65 22.63 0.95
CA SER A 188 -3.51 23.67 1.96
C SER A 188 -4.60 23.55 3.04
N THR A 189 -5.86 23.35 2.64
CA THR A 189 -6.99 23.18 3.56
C THR A 189 -8.08 22.26 2.97
N PRO A 190 -8.52 21.24 3.73
CA PRO A 190 -9.80 20.60 3.51
C PRO A 190 -10.89 21.32 4.32
N SER A 191 -11.98 21.73 3.67
CA SER A 191 -13.20 22.23 4.35
C SER A 191 -14.37 21.29 4.09
N THR A 192 -15.29 21.19 5.04
CA THR A 192 -16.47 20.32 4.92
C THR A 192 -17.72 21.18 5.06
N ALA A 193 -18.66 21.01 4.13
CA ALA A 193 -20.00 21.58 4.16
C ALA A 193 -21.02 20.48 4.46
#